data_AF-A0A940PJL4-F1
#
_entry.id   AF-A0A940PJL4-F1
#
_cell.length_a   1.000
_cell.length_b   1.000
_cell.length_c   1.000
_cell.angle_alpha   90.00
_cell.angle_beta   90.00
_cell.angle_gamma   90.00
#
_symmetry.space_group_name_H-M   'P 1'
#
loop_
_entity.id
_entity.type
_entity.pdbx_description
1 polymer ?
#
loop_
_entity_poly.entity_id
_entity_poly.type
_entity_poly.pdbx_seq_one_letter_code
_entity_poly.pdbx_strand_id
1 'polypeptide(L)'
;MKGIIMVNKQIRENGGIAVRKRINKKIQNLKDRGLEGKEFRNRSYQIKMIEEQRARSQRYIKSTPENKELIRDMAKKSGAIDRFKKIQQRSQLYMLIETKQQLVRIANRVNMFELIFENLKNFEIDRVFPCELIEGNRAWISKSEETGKHRYFTMHPGEKPYSLSIFDLIEIVDGVRGFQYATEELARLLDLNNLQDEWEMVQREKYQANIDYLNGNEVKIKKKYPTLYRYVQKQMEILKVLNDYGKKHTNRMFTHRDKHIFYVSTTELAKQETLGLDQPAVNRAVNLLALLGLIKKIPFDDLTADIQAVAKGIRGNNKGFRYVTFYQIPPLNADVLLQAEKMAKKLETVGICDGRDVSKKNIGKFLGGVMFKSIYFRFPEGYEPNDNQGHPEDDELPFE
;
A
#
# COMPACT_ATOMS: atom_id res chain seq x y z
N MET A 1 -43.45 -5.13 -13.80
CA MET A 1 -43.32 -3.65 -13.87
C MET A 1 -43.04 -2.97 -12.52
N LYS A 2 -43.86 -3.12 -11.47
CA LYS A 2 -43.62 -2.45 -10.16
C LYS A 2 -42.25 -2.78 -9.51
N GLY A 3 -41.75 -4.01 -9.66
CA GLY A 3 -40.45 -4.43 -9.11
C GLY A 3 -39.23 -3.73 -9.72
N ILE A 4 -39.22 -3.47 -11.04
CA ILE A 4 -38.10 -2.82 -11.74
C ILE A 4 -37.97 -1.35 -11.33
N ILE A 5 -39.09 -0.64 -11.20
CA ILE A 5 -39.15 0.77 -10.77
C ILE A 5 -38.66 0.93 -9.33
N MET A 6 -39.04 0.01 -8.43
CA MET A 6 -38.63 0.02 -7.02
C MET A 6 -37.12 -0.21 -6.87
N VAL A 7 -36.57 -1.13 -7.68
CA VAL A 7 -35.14 -1.46 -7.72
C VAL A 7 -34.32 -0.28 -8.26
N ASN A 8 -34.74 0.35 -9.36
CA ASN A 8 -34.05 1.54 -9.90
C ASN A 8 -34.03 2.72 -8.90
N LYS A 9 -35.10 2.87 -8.10
CA LYS A 9 -35.14 3.83 -7.00
C LYS A 9 -34.11 3.49 -5.91
N GLN A 10 -34.00 2.22 -5.52
CA GLN A 10 -33.04 1.75 -4.52
C GLN A 10 -31.58 1.93 -4.98
N ILE A 11 -31.31 1.73 -6.27
CA ILE A 11 -29.98 1.96 -6.85
C ILE A 11 -29.61 3.45 -6.85
N ARG A 12 -30.56 4.37 -7.08
CA ARG A 12 -30.33 5.82 -6.96
C ARG A 12 -29.96 6.23 -5.54
N GLU A 13 -30.65 5.68 -4.54
CA GLU A 13 -30.36 5.93 -3.13
C GLU A 13 -28.93 5.47 -2.77
N ASN A 14 -28.49 4.32 -3.30
CA ASN A 14 -27.12 3.81 -3.14
C ASN A 14 -26.04 4.69 -3.78
N GLY A 15 -26.35 5.34 -4.91
CA GLY A 15 -25.44 6.32 -5.55
C GLY A 15 -25.13 7.52 -4.65
N GLY A 16 -26.14 8.02 -3.92
CA GLY A 16 -25.96 9.10 -2.93
C GLY A 16 -25.08 8.68 -1.75
N ILE A 17 -25.20 7.42 -1.31
CA ILE A 17 -24.37 6.84 -0.23
C ILE A 17 -22.89 6.78 -0.65
N ALA A 18 -22.59 6.43 -1.90
CA ALA A 18 -21.21 6.36 -2.40
C ALA A 18 -20.51 7.73 -2.46
N VAL A 19 -21.23 8.78 -2.86
CA VAL A 19 -20.71 10.17 -2.84
C VAL A 19 -20.35 10.57 -1.41
N ARG A 20 -21.23 10.29 -0.44
CA ARG A 20 -20.98 10.54 0.99
C ARG A 20 -19.78 9.77 1.51
N LYS A 21 -19.64 8.47 1.18
CA LYS A 21 -18.46 7.66 1.54
C LYS A 21 -17.16 8.28 1.01
N ARG A 22 -17.13 8.78 -0.24
CA ARG A 22 -15.94 9.45 -0.82
C ARG A 22 -15.61 10.76 -0.13
N ILE A 23 -16.61 11.59 0.16
CA ILE A 23 -16.45 12.85 0.90
C ILE A 23 -15.84 12.54 2.27
N ASN A 24 -16.42 11.60 3.01
CA ASN A 24 -15.96 11.24 4.35
C ASN A 24 -14.52 10.71 4.34
N LYS A 25 -14.14 9.86 3.37
CA LYS A 25 -12.77 9.38 3.23
C LYS A 25 -11.77 10.52 2.99
N LYS A 26 -12.12 11.48 2.12
CA LYS A 26 -11.25 12.64 1.84
C LYS A 26 -11.15 13.60 3.03
N ILE A 27 -12.23 13.79 3.76
CA ILE A 27 -12.24 14.57 5.01
C ILE A 27 -11.37 13.89 6.07
N GLN A 28 -11.45 12.57 6.21
CA GLN A 28 -10.61 11.81 7.13
C GLN A 28 -9.12 11.97 6.80
N ASN A 29 -8.75 11.88 5.51
CA ASN A 29 -7.38 12.14 5.08
C ASN A 29 -6.86 13.55 5.42
N LEU A 30 -7.75 14.56 5.57
CA LEU A 30 -7.33 15.89 6.02
C LEU A 30 -7.03 15.88 7.53
N LYS A 31 -7.84 15.18 8.32
CA LYS A 31 -7.58 14.99 9.76
C LYS A 31 -6.27 14.24 9.99
N ASP A 32 -6.03 13.18 9.22
CA ASP A 32 -4.81 12.37 9.33
C ASP A 32 -3.54 13.16 8.95
N ARG A 33 -3.70 14.30 8.25
CA ARG A 33 -2.64 15.26 7.92
C ARG A 33 -2.49 16.38 8.96
N GLY A 34 -3.24 16.34 10.06
CA GLY A 34 -3.19 17.32 11.15
C GLY A 34 -3.85 18.66 10.84
N LEU A 35 -4.74 18.73 9.84
CA LEU A 35 -5.49 19.97 9.59
C LEU A 35 -6.61 20.14 10.60
N GLU A 36 -6.68 21.32 11.24
CA GLU A 36 -7.68 21.64 12.26
C GLU A 36 -8.33 23.02 12.05
N GLY A 37 -9.31 23.34 12.90
CA GLY A 37 -9.89 24.68 13.01
C GLY A 37 -10.57 25.22 11.74
N LYS A 38 -10.27 26.48 11.40
CA LYS A 38 -10.89 27.18 10.26
C LYS A 38 -10.44 26.61 8.92
N GLU A 39 -9.18 26.17 8.81
CA GLU A 39 -8.64 25.60 7.58
C GLU A 39 -9.27 24.25 7.26
N PHE A 40 -9.43 23.37 8.27
CA PHE A 40 -10.11 22.09 8.11
C PHE A 40 -11.56 22.25 7.64
N ARG A 41 -12.31 23.20 8.23
CA ARG A 41 -13.71 23.48 7.83
C ARG A 41 -13.81 23.96 6.39
N ASN A 42 -12.96 24.91 5.98
CA ASN A 42 -12.97 25.44 4.63
C ASN A 42 -12.63 24.37 3.58
N ARG A 43 -11.58 23.56 3.82
CA ARG A 43 -11.22 22.47 2.90
C ARG A 43 -12.25 21.35 2.86
N SER A 44 -12.87 21.01 3.99
CA SER A 44 -13.94 20.01 4.05
C SER A 44 -15.17 20.45 3.24
N TYR A 45 -15.54 21.73 3.35
CA TYR A 45 -16.61 22.32 2.55
C TYR A 45 -16.30 22.33 1.05
N GLN A 46 -15.07 22.71 0.67
CA GLN A 46 -14.63 22.65 -0.73
C GLN A 46 -14.66 21.22 -1.28
N ILE A 47 -14.19 20.22 -0.52
CA ILE A 47 -14.26 18.80 -0.91
C ILE A 47 -15.71 18.39 -1.16
N LYS A 48 -16.62 18.73 -0.24
CA LYS A 48 -18.05 18.43 -0.39
C LYS A 48 -18.61 19.06 -1.67
N MET A 49 -18.39 20.36 -1.88
CA MET A 49 -18.84 21.08 -3.06
C MET A 49 -18.30 20.47 -4.36
N ILE A 50 -17.00 20.16 -4.43
CA ILE A 50 -16.37 19.56 -5.60
C ILE A 50 -16.93 18.17 -5.89
N GLU A 51 -17.10 17.33 -4.88
CA GLU A 51 -17.61 15.97 -5.07
C GLU A 51 -19.10 15.94 -5.41
N GLU A 52 -19.89 16.85 -4.82
CA GLU A 52 -21.30 17.03 -5.19
C GLU A 52 -21.45 17.62 -6.59
N GLN A 53 -20.63 18.60 -6.97
CA GLN A 53 -20.61 19.18 -8.32
C GLN A 53 -20.15 18.14 -9.36
N ARG A 54 -19.15 17.30 -9.03
CA ARG A 54 -18.75 16.15 -9.85
C ARG A 54 -19.87 15.12 -10.01
N ALA A 55 -20.60 14.83 -8.93
CA ALA A 55 -21.74 13.92 -8.99
C ALA A 55 -22.91 14.51 -9.82
N ARG A 56 -23.10 15.84 -9.77
CA ARG A 56 -24.10 16.55 -10.58
C ARG A 56 -23.71 16.62 -12.05
N SER A 57 -22.42 16.83 -12.36
CA SER A 57 -21.90 16.89 -13.74
C SER A 57 -21.71 15.53 -14.40
N GLN A 58 -21.71 14.44 -13.61
CA GLN A 58 -21.68 13.08 -14.15
C GLN A 58 -22.98 12.76 -14.90
N ARG A 59 -22.84 12.56 -16.21
CA ARG A 59 -23.91 12.13 -17.15
C ARG A 59 -24.38 10.69 -16.90
N TYR A 60 -23.67 9.94 -16.06
CA TYR A 60 -23.92 8.53 -15.77
C TYR A 60 -23.62 8.20 -14.30
N ILE A 61 -24.17 7.09 -13.81
CA ILE A 61 -23.93 6.57 -12.46
C ILE A 61 -22.78 5.55 -12.55
N LYS A 62 -21.69 5.79 -11.81
CA LYS A 62 -20.62 4.79 -11.65
C LYS A 62 -21.11 3.69 -10.71
N SER A 63 -20.99 2.43 -11.11
CA SER A 63 -21.49 1.31 -10.31
C SER A 63 -20.72 1.14 -9.00
N THR A 64 -21.47 0.98 -7.91
CA THR A 64 -20.96 0.61 -6.60
C THR A 64 -21.02 -0.92 -6.41
N PRO A 65 -20.36 -1.50 -5.39
CA PRO A 65 -20.52 -2.92 -5.08
C PRO A 65 -21.98 -3.35 -4.93
N GLU A 66 -22.79 -2.54 -4.26
CA GLU A 66 -24.22 -2.81 -4.04
C GLU A 66 -25.01 -2.76 -5.36
N ASN A 67 -24.68 -1.82 -6.26
CA ASN A 67 -25.31 -1.76 -7.57
C ASN A 67 -24.97 -2.98 -8.42
N LYS A 68 -23.72 -3.46 -8.36
CA LYS A 68 -23.27 -4.64 -9.12
C LYS A 68 -23.99 -5.91 -8.66
N GLU A 69 -24.15 -6.09 -7.36
CA GLU A 69 -24.90 -7.20 -6.80
C GLU A 69 -26.36 -7.19 -7.25
N LEU A 70 -27.00 -6.02 -7.22
CA LEU A 70 -28.38 -5.87 -7.67
C LEU A 70 -28.54 -6.15 -9.17
N ILE A 71 -27.62 -5.66 -10.00
CA ILE A 71 -27.59 -5.96 -11.44
C ILE A 71 -27.42 -7.48 -11.67
N ARG A 72 -26.52 -8.14 -10.92
CA ARG A 72 -26.34 -9.59 -10.99
C ARG A 72 -27.62 -10.34 -10.62
N ASP A 73 -28.29 -9.96 -9.55
CA ASP A 73 -29.52 -10.61 -9.12
C ASP A 73 -30.63 -10.49 -10.17
N MET A 74 -30.73 -9.34 -10.84
CA MET A 74 -31.63 -9.16 -11.98
C MET A 74 -31.24 -10.09 -13.14
N ALA A 75 -29.96 -10.12 -13.51
CA ALA A 75 -29.48 -10.95 -14.60
C ALA A 75 -29.64 -12.45 -14.32
N LYS A 76 -29.53 -12.88 -13.06
CA LYS A 76 -29.83 -14.26 -12.63
C LYS A 76 -31.31 -14.58 -12.75
N LYS A 77 -32.19 -13.70 -12.25
CA LYS A 77 -33.65 -13.92 -12.27
C LYS A 77 -34.21 -14.05 -13.69
N SER A 78 -33.61 -13.35 -14.66
CA SER A 78 -34.02 -13.41 -16.07
C SER A 78 -33.29 -14.47 -16.91
N GLY A 79 -32.33 -15.21 -16.32
CA GLY A 79 -31.44 -16.12 -17.08
C GLY A 79 -30.46 -15.38 -18.02
N ALA A 80 -30.40 -14.05 -17.97
CA ALA A 80 -29.51 -13.24 -18.79
C ALA A 80 -28.03 -13.50 -18.50
N ILE A 81 -27.71 -13.88 -17.26
CA ILE A 81 -26.34 -14.16 -16.82
C ILE A 81 -25.69 -15.28 -17.66
N ASP A 82 -26.48 -16.28 -18.09
CA ASP A 82 -25.98 -17.47 -18.80
C ASP A 82 -25.56 -17.17 -20.25
N ARG A 83 -25.96 -16.00 -20.79
CA ARG A 83 -25.51 -15.53 -22.10
C ARG A 83 -24.09 -14.98 -22.08
N PHE A 84 -23.57 -14.58 -20.91
CA PHE A 84 -22.23 -14.01 -20.78
C PHE A 84 -21.14 -15.09 -20.74
N LYS A 85 -20.98 -15.79 -21.86
CA LYS A 85 -19.90 -16.76 -22.04
C LYS A 85 -18.58 -16.02 -22.28
N LYS A 86 -17.58 -16.33 -21.44
CA LYS A 86 -16.24 -15.75 -21.51
C LYS A 86 -15.36 -16.54 -22.48
N ILE A 87 -14.67 -15.85 -23.39
CA ILE A 87 -13.76 -16.43 -24.37
C ILE A 87 -12.33 -16.31 -23.84
N GLN A 88 -11.56 -17.40 -23.91
CA GLN A 88 -10.12 -17.34 -23.68
C GLN A 88 -9.44 -16.77 -24.93
N GLN A 89 -8.73 -15.65 -24.77
CA GLN A 89 -8.04 -14.94 -25.84
C GLN A 89 -6.54 -15.14 -25.72
N ARG A 90 -5.99 -16.06 -26.51
CA ARG A 90 -4.55 -16.29 -26.61
C ARG A 90 -4.00 -15.42 -27.73
N SER A 91 -3.58 -14.20 -27.41
CA SER A 91 -2.98 -13.30 -28.37
C SER A 91 -1.56 -12.92 -27.95
N GLN A 92 -0.63 -13.02 -28.89
CA GLN A 92 0.75 -12.58 -28.69
C GLN A 92 0.85 -11.09 -28.35
N LEU A 93 -0.16 -10.29 -28.76
CA LEU A 93 -0.20 -8.85 -28.48
C LEU A 93 -0.25 -8.51 -26.99
N TYR A 94 -0.74 -9.42 -26.15
CA TYR A 94 -0.85 -9.22 -24.71
C TYR A 94 0.31 -9.81 -23.92
N MET A 95 1.19 -10.60 -24.55
CA MET A 95 2.35 -11.21 -23.86
C MET A 95 3.36 -10.19 -23.33
N LEU A 96 3.36 -8.97 -23.87
CA LEU A 96 4.20 -7.87 -23.40
C LEU A 96 3.66 -7.19 -22.12
N ILE A 97 2.51 -7.62 -21.63
CA ILE A 97 1.94 -7.10 -20.38
C ILE A 97 2.63 -7.81 -19.22
N GLU A 98 3.44 -7.06 -18.48
CA GLU A 98 4.24 -7.58 -17.36
C GLU A 98 3.59 -7.25 -16.00
N THR A 99 2.73 -6.22 -15.94
CA THR A 99 2.18 -5.74 -14.66
C THR A 99 0.66 -5.70 -14.62
N LYS A 100 0.10 -5.83 -13.41
CA LYS A 100 -1.34 -5.69 -13.16
C LYS A 100 -1.84 -4.30 -13.58
N GLN A 101 -1.05 -3.26 -13.35
CA GLN A 101 -1.40 -1.89 -13.70
C GLN A 101 -1.36 -1.65 -15.22
N GLN A 102 -0.42 -2.25 -15.95
CA GLN A 102 -0.41 -2.25 -17.42
C GLN A 102 -1.66 -2.96 -17.96
N LEU A 103 -2.00 -4.13 -17.43
CA LEU A 103 -3.23 -4.84 -17.80
C LEU A 103 -4.45 -3.94 -17.62
N VAL A 104 -4.59 -3.30 -16.46
CA VAL A 104 -5.72 -2.38 -16.19
C VAL A 104 -5.75 -1.21 -17.17
N ARG A 105 -4.60 -0.61 -17.49
CA ARG A 105 -4.53 0.49 -18.47
C ARG A 105 -4.97 0.05 -19.86
N ILE A 106 -4.48 -1.10 -20.33
CA ILE A 106 -4.78 -1.66 -21.65
C ILE A 106 -6.25 -2.10 -21.70
N ALA A 107 -6.72 -2.82 -20.69
CA ALA A 107 -8.09 -3.31 -20.59
C ALA A 107 -9.13 -2.20 -20.61
N ASN A 108 -8.80 -1.01 -20.09
CA ASN A 108 -9.67 0.15 -20.22
C ASN A 108 -9.60 0.79 -21.62
N ARG A 109 -8.48 0.69 -22.35
CA ARG A 109 -8.26 1.38 -23.64
C ARG A 109 -8.65 0.57 -24.87
N VAL A 110 -8.68 -0.75 -24.75
CA VAL A 110 -9.13 -1.69 -25.77
C VAL A 110 -10.59 -2.05 -25.50
N ASN A 111 -11.36 -2.36 -26.54
CA ASN A 111 -12.72 -2.87 -26.39
C ASN A 111 -12.72 -4.32 -25.86
N MET A 112 -12.37 -4.49 -24.58
CA MET A 112 -12.31 -5.81 -23.95
C MET A 112 -13.68 -6.50 -23.87
N PHE A 113 -14.78 -5.76 -23.99
CA PHE A 113 -16.12 -6.33 -23.94
C PHE A 113 -16.35 -7.31 -25.10
N GLU A 114 -16.01 -6.89 -26.32
CA GLU A 114 -16.10 -7.69 -27.53
C GLU A 114 -15.12 -8.87 -27.54
N LEU A 115 -13.92 -8.67 -26.98
CA LEU A 115 -12.89 -9.70 -26.93
C LEU A 115 -13.21 -10.81 -25.93
N ILE A 116 -13.79 -10.45 -24.78
CA ILE A 116 -13.97 -11.37 -23.66
C ILE A 116 -15.36 -12.00 -23.66
N PHE A 117 -16.43 -11.28 -24.01
CA PHE A 117 -17.79 -11.79 -23.90
C PHE A 117 -18.40 -12.13 -25.26
N GLU A 118 -18.75 -13.40 -25.46
CA GLU A 118 -19.27 -13.92 -26.73
C GLU A 118 -20.55 -13.21 -27.19
N ASN A 119 -21.48 -12.98 -26.26
CA ASN A 119 -22.73 -12.28 -26.53
C ASN A 119 -22.55 -10.78 -26.82
N LEU A 120 -21.36 -10.22 -26.57
CA LEU A 120 -21.03 -8.84 -26.90
C LEU A 120 -20.15 -8.72 -28.15
N LYS A 121 -19.90 -9.83 -28.85
CA LYS A 121 -19.10 -9.85 -30.06
C LYS A 121 -19.82 -9.10 -31.19
N ASN A 122 -19.07 -8.27 -31.94
CA ASN A 122 -19.55 -7.48 -33.08
C ASN A 122 -20.53 -6.32 -32.76
N PHE A 123 -20.69 -5.91 -31.50
CA PHE A 123 -21.41 -4.66 -31.23
C PHE A 123 -20.56 -3.45 -31.66
N GLU A 124 -21.15 -2.62 -32.52
CA GLU A 124 -20.55 -1.35 -32.94
C GLU A 124 -20.47 -0.37 -31.76
N ILE A 125 -19.34 0.33 -31.64
CA ILE A 125 -19.15 1.39 -30.64
C ILE A 125 -20.17 2.50 -30.87
N ASP A 126 -20.71 3.04 -29.78
CA ASP A 126 -21.73 4.09 -29.71
C ASP A 126 -23.10 3.74 -30.31
N ARG A 127 -23.29 2.50 -30.76
CA ARG A 127 -24.59 2.00 -31.21
C ARG A 127 -25.40 1.47 -30.04
N VAL A 128 -26.68 1.86 -29.99
CA VAL A 128 -27.63 1.40 -28.97
C VAL A 128 -28.21 0.05 -29.34
N PHE A 129 -28.23 -0.88 -28.38
CA PHE A 129 -28.78 -2.23 -28.50
C PHE A 129 -29.61 -2.63 -27.26
N PRO A 130 -30.44 -3.69 -27.32
CA PRO A 130 -31.12 -4.22 -26.15
C PRO A 130 -30.12 -4.65 -25.08
N CYS A 131 -30.33 -4.28 -23.81
CA CYS A 131 -29.37 -4.60 -22.77
C CYS A 131 -29.32 -6.11 -22.49
N GLU A 132 -28.14 -6.70 -22.69
CA GLU A 132 -27.93 -8.13 -22.46
C GLU A 132 -27.99 -8.54 -20.98
N LEU A 133 -27.79 -7.61 -20.03
CA LEU A 133 -27.79 -7.88 -18.59
C LEU A 133 -29.16 -7.70 -17.91
N ILE A 134 -29.93 -6.72 -18.35
CA ILE A 134 -31.12 -6.24 -17.64
C ILE A 134 -32.24 -6.07 -18.66
N GLU A 135 -33.26 -6.92 -18.53
CA GLU A 135 -34.43 -6.88 -19.41
C GLU A 135 -35.14 -5.52 -19.35
N GLY A 136 -35.56 -5.01 -20.51
CA GLY A 136 -36.20 -3.69 -20.64
C GLY A 136 -35.24 -2.50 -20.66
N ASN A 137 -33.95 -2.69 -20.35
CA ASN A 137 -32.95 -1.64 -20.53
C ASN A 137 -32.43 -1.59 -21.96
N ARG A 138 -31.92 -0.42 -22.34
CA ARG A 138 -31.04 -0.22 -23.51
C ARG A 138 -29.59 -0.18 -23.05
N ALA A 139 -28.68 -0.64 -23.90
CA ALA A 139 -27.25 -0.63 -23.65
C ALA A 139 -26.47 -0.11 -24.87
N TRP A 140 -25.23 0.29 -24.62
CA TRP A 140 -24.26 0.63 -25.66
C TRP A 140 -22.85 0.53 -25.09
N ILE A 141 -21.84 0.36 -25.94
CA ILE A 141 -20.43 0.44 -25.56
C ILE A 141 -19.90 1.74 -26.12
N SER A 142 -19.25 2.57 -25.31
CA SER A 142 -18.68 3.84 -25.76
C SER A 142 -17.23 4.00 -25.30
N LYS A 143 -16.44 4.72 -26.09
CA LYS A 143 -15.08 5.12 -25.76
C LYS A 143 -15.06 6.61 -25.42
N SER A 144 -14.62 6.93 -24.20
CA SER A 144 -14.43 8.33 -23.80
C SER A 144 -13.35 8.99 -24.65
N GLU A 145 -13.66 10.10 -25.30
CA GLU A 145 -12.69 10.92 -26.06
C GLU A 145 -11.57 11.44 -25.15
N GLU A 146 -11.93 11.98 -23.97
CA GLU A 146 -10.97 12.55 -23.01
C GLU A 146 -10.01 11.50 -22.43
N THR A 147 -10.51 10.32 -22.07
CA THR A 147 -9.72 9.33 -21.30
C THR A 147 -9.31 8.12 -22.12
N GLY A 148 -9.85 7.95 -23.32
CA GLY A 148 -9.71 6.77 -24.16
C GLY A 148 -10.36 5.51 -23.60
N LYS A 149 -11.14 5.61 -22.51
CA LYS A 149 -11.66 4.44 -21.78
C LYS A 149 -12.96 3.91 -22.39
N HIS A 150 -13.00 2.61 -22.65
CA HIS A 150 -14.22 1.89 -23.01
C HIS A 150 -15.09 1.62 -21.79
N ARG A 151 -16.40 1.78 -21.96
CA ARG A 151 -17.41 1.52 -20.94
C ARG A 151 -18.65 0.89 -21.57
N TYR A 152 -19.19 -0.11 -20.90
CA TYR A 152 -20.52 -0.65 -21.18
C TYR A 152 -21.54 0.17 -20.39
N PHE A 153 -22.51 0.74 -21.07
CA PHE A 153 -23.59 1.50 -20.48
C PHE A 153 -24.88 0.72 -20.51
N THR A 154 -25.69 0.83 -19.45
CA THR A 154 -27.05 0.28 -19.40
C THR A 154 -28.00 1.30 -18.78
N MET A 155 -29.19 1.43 -19.36
CA MET A 155 -30.14 2.48 -19.01
C MET A 155 -31.58 2.01 -19.20
N HIS A 156 -32.40 2.14 -18.16
CA HIS A 156 -33.85 2.08 -18.29
C HIS A 156 -34.37 3.37 -18.95
N PRO A 157 -35.39 3.32 -19.82
CA PRO A 157 -36.02 4.53 -20.36
C PRO A 157 -36.36 5.57 -19.27
N GLY A 158 -35.95 6.83 -19.47
CA GLY A 158 -36.19 7.94 -18.54
C GLY A 158 -35.21 8.03 -17.35
N GLU A 159 -34.19 7.17 -17.28
CA GLU A 159 -33.22 7.16 -16.19
C GLU A 159 -31.80 7.56 -16.62
N LYS A 160 -30.92 7.79 -15.63
CA LYS A 160 -29.49 7.98 -15.91
C LYS A 160 -28.83 6.64 -16.20
N PRO A 161 -27.92 6.55 -17.18
CA PRO A 161 -27.24 5.31 -17.48
C PRO A 161 -26.25 4.91 -16.38
N TYR A 162 -26.08 3.61 -16.15
CA TYR A 162 -24.96 3.06 -15.41
C TYR A 162 -23.76 2.87 -16.33
N SER A 163 -22.56 3.10 -15.80
CA SER A 163 -21.31 2.87 -16.52
C SER A 163 -20.51 1.76 -15.86
N LEU A 164 -20.25 0.70 -16.63
CA LEU A 164 -19.50 -0.49 -16.23
C LEU A 164 -18.17 -0.54 -16.99
N SER A 165 -17.06 -0.78 -16.29
CA SER A 165 -15.83 -1.26 -16.92
C SER A 165 -15.93 -2.75 -17.21
N ILE A 166 -14.96 -3.26 -17.97
CA ILE A 166 -14.78 -4.71 -18.15
C ILE A 166 -14.66 -5.43 -16.80
N PHE A 167 -13.96 -4.85 -15.83
CA PHE A 167 -13.82 -5.42 -14.49
C PHE A 167 -15.15 -5.48 -13.74
N ASP A 168 -15.97 -4.42 -13.85
CA ASP A 168 -17.30 -4.41 -13.23
C ASP A 168 -18.20 -5.50 -13.85
N LEU A 169 -18.08 -5.72 -15.16
CA LEU A 169 -18.85 -6.74 -15.86
C LEU A 169 -18.41 -8.17 -15.48
N ILE A 170 -17.09 -8.41 -15.36
CA ILE A 170 -16.56 -9.68 -14.84
C ILE A 170 -17.06 -9.94 -13.41
N GLU A 171 -17.02 -8.93 -12.52
CA GLU A 171 -17.53 -9.07 -11.16
C GLU A 171 -19.03 -9.44 -11.13
N ILE A 172 -19.83 -8.78 -11.98
CA ILE A 172 -21.27 -9.07 -12.11
C ILE A 172 -21.51 -10.47 -12.64
N VAL A 173 -20.79 -10.90 -13.69
CA VAL A 173 -20.97 -12.20 -14.35
C VAL A 173 -20.51 -13.36 -13.46
N ASP A 174 -19.39 -13.19 -12.76
CA ASP A 174 -18.82 -14.25 -11.91
C ASP A 174 -19.42 -14.27 -10.51
N GLY A 175 -19.99 -13.15 -10.04
CA GLY A 175 -20.57 -13.05 -8.71
C GLY A 175 -19.57 -12.91 -7.60
N VAL A 176 -18.50 -12.23 -7.91
CA VAL A 176 -17.34 -12.01 -7.04
C VAL A 176 -17.29 -10.54 -6.68
N ARG A 177 -16.81 -10.26 -5.48
CA ARG A 177 -16.53 -8.90 -5.03
C ARG A 177 -15.03 -8.69 -5.03
N GLY A 178 -14.55 -7.75 -5.81
CA GLY A 178 -13.15 -7.35 -5.75
C GLY A 178 -12.56 -7.13 -7.11
N PHE A 179 -12.08 -5.90 -7.30
CA PHE A 179 -11.32 -5.51 -8.48
C PHE A 179 -10.10 -6.42 -8.73
N GLN A 180 -9.48 -6.93 -7.66
CA GLN A 180 -8.34 -7.85 -7.76
C GLN A 180 -8.73 -9.16 -8.44
N TYR A 181 -9.82 -9.79 -8.00
CA TYR A 181 -10.31 -11.02 -8.63
C TYR A 181 -10.61 -10.79 -10.10
N ALA A 182 -11.33 -9.71 -10.43
CA ALA A 182 -11.65 -9.40 -11.82
C ALA A 182 -10.40 -9.14 -12.68
N THR A 183 -9.34 -8.60 -12.07
CA THR A 183 -8.05 -8.41 -12.73
C THR A 183 -7.36 -9.75 -12.97
N GLU A 184 -7.36 -10.65 -11.99
CA GLU A 184 -6.79 -11.99 -12.08
C GLU A 184 -7.54 -12.86 -13.10
N GLU A 185 -8.87 -12.79 -13.11
CA GLU A 185 -9.69 -13.49 -14.10
C GLU A 185 -9.46 -12.97 -15.51
N LEU A 186 -9.38 -11.63 -15.69
CA LEU A 186 -9.03 -11.07 -16.98
C LEU A 186 -7.62 -11.50 -17.42
N ALA A 187 -6.66 -11.50 -16.49
CA ALA A 187 -5.30 -11.98 -16.77
C ALA A 187 -5.32 -13.44 -17.24
N ARG A 188 -6.07 -14.32 -16.55
CA ARG A 188 -6.24 -15.73 -16.93
C ARG A 188 -6.86 -15.89 -18.32
N LEU A 189 -7.89 -15.10 -18.64
CA LEU A 189 -8.54 -15.11 -19.95
C LEU A 189 -7.61 -14.67 -21.08
N LEU A 190 -6.65 -13.80 -20.77
CA LEU A 190 -5.60 -13.33 -21.69
C LEU A 190 -4.31 -14.18 -21.64
N ASP A 191 -4.30 -15.27 -20.87
CA ASP A 191 -3.14 -16.15 -20.65
C ASP A 191 -1.91 -15.44 -20.04
N LEU A 192 -2.15 -14.51 -19.11
CA LEU A 192 -1.13 -13.73 -18.40
C LEU A 192 -0.90 -14.31 -17.00
N ASN A 193 0.06 -15.23 -16.87
CA ASN A 193 0.23 -16.02 -15.65
C ASN A 193 1.20 -15.42 -14.62
N ASN A 194 1.93 -14.33 -14.93
CA ASN A 194 3.02 -13.81 -14.09
C ASN A 194 3.01 -12.28 -13.91
N LEU A 195 1.83 -11.68 -13.79
CA LEU A 195 1.72 -10.22 -13.66
C LEU A 195 2.27 -9.72 -12.31
N GLN A 196 3.27 -8.85 -12.38
CA GLN A 196 3.87 -8.20 -11.23
C GLN A 196 3.05 -6.98 -10.78
N ASP A 197 3.25 -6.54 -9.53
CA ASP A 197 2.72 -5.26 -9.05
C ASP A 197 3.80 -4.17 -9.18
N GLU A 198 3.48 -3.09 -9.91
CA GLU A 198 4.44 -2.00 -10.17
C GLU A 198 5.02 -1.39 -8.89
N TRP A 199 4.25 -1.30 -7.80
CA TRP A 199 4.78 -0.75 -6.56
C TRP A 199 5.71 -1.72 -5.88
N GLU A 200 5.41 -3.02 -5.90
CA GLU A 200 6.32 -4.03 -5.37
C GLU A 200 7.64 -4.06 -6.15
N MET A 201 7.57 -3.91 -7.48
CA MET A 201 8.76 -3.75 -8.33
C MET A 201 9.61 -2.55 -7.89
N VAL A 202 9.01 -1.36 -7.80
CA VAL A 202 9.71 -0.13 -7.38
C VAL A 202 10.34 -0.28 -5.99
N GLN A 203 9.66 -0.94 -5.05
CA GLN A 203 10.23 -1.18 -3.71
C GLN A 203 11.39 -2.18 -3.78
N ARG A 204 11.29 -3.26 -4.56
CA ARG A 204 12.38 -4.24 -4.76
C ARG A 204 13.59 -3.61 -5.44
N GLU A 205 13.37 -2.78 -6.46
CA GLU A 205 14.42 -2.01 -7.14
C GLU A 205 15.14 -1.07 -6.19
N LYS A 206 14.41 -0.36 -5.31
CA LYS A 206 15.02 0.46 -4.25
C LYS A 206 15.97 -0.37 -3.37
N TYR A 207 15.56 -1.54 -2.92
CA TYR A 207 16.43 -2.41 -2.10
C TYR A 207 17.64 -2.92 -2.89
N GLN A 208 17.44 -3.30 -4.16
CA GLN A 208 18.54 -3.72 -5.02
C GLN A 208 19.55 -2.59 -5.25
N ALA A 209 19.09 -1.38 -5.58
CA ALA A 209 19.93 -0.21 -5.75
C ALA A 209 20.74 0.12 -4.49
N ASN A 210 20.15 -0.07 -3.31
CA ASN A 210 20.87 0.07 -2.04
C ASN A 210 21.99 -0.98 -1.90
N ILE A 211 21.71 -2.25 -2.21
CA ILE A 211 22.71 -3.33 -2.16
C ILE A 211 23.85 -3.06 -3.13
N ASP A 212 23.53 -2.72 -4.38
CA ASP A 212 24.52 -2.38 -5.41
C ASP A 212 25.38 -1.18 -4.98
N TYR A 213 24.74 -0.17 -4.37
CA TYR A 213 25.45 0.98 -3.83
C TYR A 213 26.46 0.57 -2.75
N LEU A 214 26.04 -0.27 -1.79
CA LEU A 214 26.88 -0.73 -0.69
C LEU A 214 28.04 -1.63 -1.18
N ASN A 215 27.84 -2.42 -2.22
CA ASN A 215 28.87 -3.27 -2.80
C ASN A 215 29.90 -2.50 -3.63
N GLY A 216 29.48 -1.48 -4.38
CA GLY A 216 30.33 -0.80 -5.36
C GLY A 216 30.92 0.55 -4.92
N ASN A 217 30.49 1.13 -3.80
CA ASN A 217 30.81 2.53 -3.46
C ASN A 217 31.47 2.74 -2.10
N GLU A 218 32.01 1.70 -1.47
CA GLU A 218 32.69 1.82 -0.17
C GLU A 218 33.75 2.93 -0.16
N VAL A 219 34.66 2.94 -1.15
CA VAL A 219 35.70 3.97 -1.29
C VAL A 219 35.12 5.37 -1.42
N LYS A 220 33.98 5.52 -2.12
CA LYS A 220 33.30 6.82 -2.27
C LYS A 220 32.67 7.27 -0.96
N ILE A 221 32.06 6.35 -0.20
CA ILE A 221 31.50 6.64 1.12
C ILE A 221 32.63 7.11 2.04
N LYS A 222 33.74 6.37 2.11
CA LYS A 222 34.93 6.73 2.89
C LYS A 222 35.46 8.12 2.57
N LYS A 223 35.53 8.48 1.27
CA LYS A 223 36.04 9.78 0.83
C LYS A 223 35.07 10.93 1.11
N LYS A 224 33.77 10.75 0.85
CA LYS A 224 32.77 11.82 0.89
C LYS A 224 32.09 11.98 2.26
N TYR A 225 31.98 10.89 3.01
CA TYR A 225 31.31 10.80 4.31
C TYR A 225 32.22 10.05 5.31
N PRO A 226 33.40 10.59 5.62
CA PRO A 226 34.43 9.89 6.40
C PRO A 226 33.99 9.58 7.83
N THR A 227 33.25 10.49 8.48
CA THR A 227 32.77 10.26 9.84
C THR A 227 31.75 9.13 9.85
N LEU A 228 30.76 9.16 8.95
CA LEU A 228 29.78 8.10 8.75
C LEU A 228 30.46 6.76 8.48
N TYR A 229 31.43 6.72 7.57
CA TYR A 229 32.14 5.50 7.20
C TYR A 229 32.75 4.81 8.42
N ARG A 230 33.35 5.57 9.33
CA ARG A 230 33.92 5.02 10.57
C ARG A 230 32.89 4.27 11.42
N TYR A 231 31.65 4.77 11.49
CA TYR A 231 30.55 4.14 12.22
C TYR A 231 29.92 2.96 11.51
N VAL A 232 29.91 2.93 10.17
CA VAL A 232 29.11 1.94 9.40
C VAL A 232 29.94 0.82 8.80
N GLN A 233 31.26 0.98 8.64
CA GLN A 233 32.12 0.00 7.96
C GLN A 233 31.99 -1.42 8.54
N LYS A 234 31.78 -1.57 9.86
CA LYS A 234 31.62 -2.87 10.53
C LYS A 234 30.19 -3.42 10.49
N GLN A 235 29.24 -2.61 10.02
CA GLN A 235 27.80 -2.85 10.04
C GLN A 235 27.22 -2.86 8.63
N MET A 236 28.05 -2.69 7.59
CA MET A 236 27.61 -2.69 6.19
C MET A 236 26.94 -4.01 5.82
N GLU A 237 27.50 -5.14 6.28
CA GLU A 237 26.90 -6.46 6.02
C GLU A 237 25.51 -6.61 6.64
N ILE A 238 25.29 -6.10 7.87
CA ILE A 238 23.95 -6.08 8.48
C ILE A 238 23.00 -5.23 7.63
N LEU A 239 23.44 -4.07 7.17
CA LEU A 239 22.60 -3.21 6.31
C LEU A 239 22.28 -3.90 4.97
N LYS A 240 23.22 -4.64 4.38
CA LYS A 240 22.99 -5.44 3.16
C LYS A 240 21.97 -6.55 3.41
N VAL A 241 22.14 -7.34 4.47
CA VAL A 241 21.19 -8.40 4.87
C VAL A 241 19.79 -7.85 5.08
N LEU A 242 19.66 -6.69 5.72
CA LEU A 242 18.37 -6.04 5.92
C LEU A 242 17.73 -5.55 4.61
N ASN A 243 18.52 -5.04 3.67
CA ASN A 243 18.00 -4.69 2.34
C ASN A 243 17.57 -5.94 1.56
N ASP A 244 18.36 -7.02 1.61
CA ASP A 244 18.01 -8.29 0.97
C ASP A 244 16.73 -8.88 1.56
N TYR A 245 16.59 -8.87 2.88
CA TYR A 245 15.37 -9.29 3.56
C TYR A 245 14.16 -8.45 3.13
N GLY A 246 14.31 -7.12 3.10
CA GLY A 246 13.27 -6.20 2.63
C GLY A 246 12.87 -6.43 1.17
N LYS A 247 13.84 -6.75 0.30
CA LYS A 247 13.61 -7.11 -1.11
C LYS A 247 12.78 -8.40 -1.23
N LYS A 248 13.20 -9.47 -0.54
CA LYS A 248 12.55 -10.79 -0.58
C LYS A 248 11.11 -10.76 -0.04
N HIS A 249 10.86 -9.94 0.98
CA HIS A 249 9.57 -9.87 1.68
C HIS A 249 8.74 -8.65 1.30
N THR A 250 9.02 -8.02 0.16
CA THR A 250 8.22 -6.88 -0.33
C THR A 250 6.77 -7.31 -0.55
N ASN A 251 5.85 -6.68 0.19
CA ASN A 251 4.42 -6.94 0.10
C ASN A 251 3.63 -5.64 0.35
N ARG A 252 2.68 -5.33 -0.53
CA ARG A 252 1.87 -4.10 -0.45
C ARG A 252 1.03 -3.97 0.82
N MET A 253 0.65 -5.07 1.47
CA MET A 253 -0.06 -5.05 2.76
C MET A 253 0.81 -4.49 3.89
N PHE A 254 2.13 -4.59 3.77
CA PHE A 254 3.09 -4.07 4.75
C PHE A 254 3.62 -2.71 4.31
N THR A 255 2.76 -1.70 4.43
CA THR A 255 3.06 -0.33 3.99
C THR A 255 2.82 0.67 5.11
N HIS A 256 3.75 1.61 5.29
CA HIS A 256 3.58 2.80 6.13
C HIS A 256 3.94 4.05 5.32
N ARG A 257 3.00 5.00 5.21
CA ARG A 257 3.16 6.24 4.39
C ARG A 257 3.66 5.95 2.97
N ASP A 258 3.04 4.98 2.31
CA ASP A 258 3.36 4.52 0.95
C ASP A 258 4.78 3.95 0.75
N LYS A 259 5.43 3.54 1.85
CA LYS A 259 6.73 2.88 1.83
C LYS A 259 6.62 1.50 2.43
N HIS A 260 7.32 0.54 1.81
CA HIS A 260 7.38 -0.82 2.32
C HIS A 260 8.03 -0.86 3.71
N ILE A 261 7.41 -1.61 4.62
CA ILE A 261 7.95 -1.94 5.92
C ILE A 261 8.03 -3.45 6.07
N PHE A 262 8.96 -3.94 6.87
CA PHE A 262 9.09 -5.37 7.13
C PHE A 262 9.50 -5.63 8.57
N TYR A 263 9.29 -6.84 9.05
CA TYR A 263 9.76 -7.30 10.34
C TYR A 263 10.78 -8.43 10.13
N VAL A 264 11.87 -8.36 10.88
CA VAL A 264 12.82 -9.45 11.08
C VAL A 264 13.31 -9.36 12.52
N SER A 265 13.39 -10.49 13.22
CA SER A 265 13.92 -10.50 14.58
C SER A 265 15.45 -10.37 14.56
N THR A 266 16.04 -9.75 15.58
CA THR A 266 17.50 -9.73 15.72
C THR A 266 18.08 -11.12 15.93
N THR A 267 17.31 -12.03 16.54
CA THR A 267 17.64 -13.46 16.63
C THR A 267 17.76 -14.10 15.25
N GLU A 268 16.82 -13.80 14.35
CA GLU A 268 16.82 -14.36 13.00
C GLU A 268 17.95 -13.79 12.14
N LEU A 269 18.25 -12.50 12.32
CA LEU A 269 19.43 -11.89 11.71
C LEU A 269 20.73 -12.55 12.22
N ALA A 270 20.86 -12.79 13.52
CA ALA A 270 22.07 -13.39 14.09
C ALA A 270 22.35 -14.82 13.61
N LYS A 271 21.32 -15.55 13.16
CA LYS A 271 21.47 -16.87 12.53
C LYS A 271 22.06 -16.82 11.12
N GLN A 272 22.13 -15.64 10.50
CA GLN A 272 22.75 -15.51 9.18
C GLN A 272 24.26 -15.72 9.32
N GLU A 273 24.75 -16.86 8.82
CA GLU A 273 26.17 -17.25 8.90
C GLU A 273 27.10 -16.15 8.37
N THR A 274 26.65 -15.38 7.37
CA THR A 274 27.40 -14.27 6.77
C THR A 274 27.71 -13.13 7.74
N LEU A 275 26.98 -13.01 8.85
CA LEU A 275 27.21 -11.96 9.84
C LEU A 275 28.25 -12.37 10.88
N GLY A 276 28.26 -13.64 11.33
CA GLY A 276 29.17 -14.10 12.39
C GLY A 276 29.05 -13.31 13.70
N LEU A 277 27.86 -12.78 14.01
CA LEU A 277 27.60 -11.92 15.16
C LEU A 277 26.51 -12.51 16.05
N ASP A 278 26.66 -12.32 17.36
CA ASP A 278 25.62 -12.67 18.33
C ASP A 278 24.42 -11.70 18.26
N GLN A 279 23.31 -12.12 18.85
CA GLN A 279 22.07 -11.34 18.86
C GLN A 279 22.25 -9.95 19.49
N PRO A 280 22.98 -9.77 20.61
CA PRO A 280 23.26 -8.45 21.18
C PRO A 280 24.03 -7.53 20.24
N ALA A 281 25.06 -8.03 19.55
CA ALA A 281 25.85 -7.25 18.59
C ALA A 281 25.00 -6.83 17.38
N VAL A 282 24.16 -7.72 16.85
CA VAL A 282 23.21 -7.39 15.79
C VAL A 282 22.25 -6.30 16.26
N ASN A 283 21.69 -6.41 17.46
CA ASN A 283 20.78 -5.41 18.00
C ASN A 283 21.45 -4.03 18.15
N ARG A 284 22.69 -3.97 18.67
CA ARG A 284 23.47 -2.73 18.76
C ARG A 284 23.72 -2.11 17.39
N ALA A 285 24.09 -2.92 16.40
CA ALA A 285 24.31 -2.44 15.05
C ALA A 285 23.02 -1.91 14.39
N VAL A 286 21.89 -2.62 14.55
CA VAL A 286 20.58 -2.14 14.08
C VAL A 286 20.21 -0.81 14.74
N ASN A 287 20.46 -0.63 16.03
CA ASN A 287 20.21 0.63 16.72
C ASN A 287 21.10 1.76 16.20
N LEU A 288 22.38 1.50 15.97
CA LEU A 288 23.31 2.47 15.39
C LEU A 288 22.87 2.89 13.98
N LEU A 289 22.54 1.93 13.11
CA LEU A 289 22.03 2.20 11.76
C LEU A 289 20.72 2.99 11.80
N ALA A 290 19.85 2.72 12.78
CA ALA A 290 18.64 3.49 12.98
C ALA A 290 18.91 4.92 13.46
N LEU A 291 19.89 5.09 14.37
CA LEU A 291 20.30 6.39 14.88
C LEU A 291 20.85 7.28 13.76
N LEU A 292 21.65 6.70 12.88
CA LEU A 292 22.20 7.36 11.68
C LEU A 292 21.14 7.64 10.60
N GLY A 293 19.92 7.11 10.75
CA GLY A 293 18.84 7.28 9.77
C GLY A 293 18.97 6.41 8.51
N LEU A 294 19.89 5.46 8.51
CA LEU A 294 20.04 4.46 7.42
C LEU A 294 18.97 3.37 7.49
N ILE A 295 18.35 3.20 8.66
CA ILE A 295 17.15 2.42 8.88
C ILE A 295 16.18 3.29 9.67
N LYS A 296 14.88 3.14 9.43
CA LYS A 296 13.85 3.72 10.28
C LYS A 296 13.10 2.59 10.95
N LYS A 297 13.07 2.58 12.28
CA LYS A 297 12.14 1.73 13.02
C LYS A 297 10.79 2.44 13.14
N ILE A 298 9.70 1.70 13.02
CA ILE A 298 8.34 2.24 13.03
C ILE A 298 7.72 1.97 14.41
N PRO A 299 7.28 3.00 15.15
CA PRO A 299 6.54 2.82 16.39
C PRO A 299 5.27 1.99 16.16
N PHE A 300 4.88 1.18 17.15
CA PHE A 300 3.64 0.40 17.08
C PHE A 300 2.40 1.27 16.85
N ASP A 301 2.34 2.42 17.54
CA ASP A 301 1.22 3.36 17.47
C ASP A 301 1.13 4.07 16.10
N ASP A 302 2.22 4.06 15.32
CA ASP A 302 2.28 4.64 13.97
C ASP A 302 1.84 3.63 12.87
N LEU A 303 1.60 2.37 13.22
CA LEU A 303 1.17 1.31 12.31
C LEU A 303 -0.34 1.37 12.04
N THR A 304 -0.76 0.87 10.87
CA THR A 304 -2.20 0.68 10.59
C THR A 304 -2.79 -0.43 11.45
N ALA A 305 -4.11 -0.41 11.66
CA ALA A 305 -4.80 -1.41 12.48
C ALA A 305 -4.51 -2.86 12.03
N ASP A 306 -4.43 -3.10 10.72
CA ASP A 306 -4.14 -4.42 10.16
C ASP A 306 -2.73 -4.90 10.53
N ILE A 307 -1.72 -4.01 10.44
CA ILE A 307 -0.34 -4.37 10.78
C ILE A 307 -0.17 -4.48 12.30
N GLN A 308 -0.88 -3.66 13.08
CA GLN A 308 -0.94 -3.83 14.54
C GLN A 308 -1.55 -5.18 14.91
N ALA A 309 -2.56 -5.67 14.19
CA ALA A 309 -3.14 -6.99 14.40
C ALA A 309 -2.10 -8.10 14.11
N VAL A 310 -1.33 -7.98 13.03
CA VAL A 310 -0.21 -8.90 12.74
C VAL A 310 0.82 -8.88 13.89
N ALA A 311 1.21 -7.69 14.35
CA ALA A 311 2.17 -7.53 15.44
C ALA A 311 1.68 -8.14 16.77
N LYS A 312 0.39 -7.96 17.09
CA LYS A 312 -0.27 -8.60 18.24
C LYS A 312 -0.31 -10.12 18.08
N GLY A 313 -0.60 -10.61 16.87
CA GLY A 313 -0.60 -12.03 16.53
C GLY A 313 0.76 -12.68 16.77
N ILE A 314 1.85 -12.04 16.32
CA ILE A 314 3.21 -12.55 16.54
C ILE A 314 3.58 -12.56 18.03
N ARG A 315 3.14 -11.57 18.82
CA ARG A 315 3.34 -11.58 20.28
C ARG A 315 2.57 -12.70 20.97
N GLY A 316 1.39 -13.05 20.44
CA GLY A 316 0.47 -13.98 21.08
C GLY A 316 -0.04 -13.46 22.44
N ASN A 317 -0.29 -14.40 23.37
CA ASN A 317 -0.83 -14.11 24.71
C ASN A 317 0.24 -13.66 25.72
N ASN A 318 1.49 -13.59 25.30
CA ASN A 318 2.60 -13.25 26.18
C ASN A 318 2.63 -11.74 26.45
N LYS A 319 1.85 -11.29 27.44
CA LYS A 319 1.72 -9.88 27.83
C LYS A 319 3.06 -9.25 28.26
N GLY A 320 4.01 -10.06 28.74
CA GLY A 320 5.38 -9.62 29.08
C GLY A 320 6.31 -9.45 27.89
N PHE A 321 5.96 -9.97 26.70
CA PHE A 321 6.79 -9.88 25.51
C PHE A 321 6.50 -8.59 24.73
N ARG A 322 7.56 -7.99 24.17
CA ARG A 322 7.44 -6.77 23.38
C ARG A 322 6.79 -7.07 22.02
N TYR A 323 6.07 -6.10 21.48
CA TYR A 323 5.65 -6.18 20.07
C TYR A 323 6.87 -6.19 19.15
N VAL A 324 6.71 -6.86 18.02
CA VAL A 324 7.71 -6.88 16.96
C VAL A 324 7.97 -5.47 16.42
N THR A 325 9.22 -5.19 16.07
CA THR A 325 9.63 -3.90 15.50
C THR A 325 9.60 -3.96 13.99
N PHE A 326 8.82 -3.10 13.34
CA PHE A 326 8.88 -2.95 11.90
C PHE A 326 9.96 -1.97 11.48
N TYR A 327 10.61 -2.26 10.36
CA TYR A 327 11.70 -1.49 9.78
C TYR A 327 11.31 -0.97 8.41
N GLN A 328 11.81 0.22 8.08
CA GLN A 328 11.73 0.84 6.77
C GLN A 328 13.14 1.31 6.39
N ILE A 329 13.62 0.94 5.20
CA ILE A 329 14.93 1.40 4.71
C ILE A 329 14.70 2.46 3.63
N PRO A 330 15.26 3.68 3.79
CA PRO A 330 15.22 4.72 2.77
C PRO A 330 16.14 4.35 1.57
N PRO A 331 15.96 4.99 0.39
CA PRO A 331 16.95 4.90 -0.67
C PRO A 331 18.28 5.52 -0.21
N LEU A 332 19.40 4.86 -0.47
CA LEU A 332 20.75 5.34 -0.15
C LEU A 332 21.21 6.38 -1.18
N ASN A 333 20.55 7.53 -1.19
CA ASN A 333 20.91 8.67 -2.04
C ASN A 333 21.82 9.65 -1.30
N ALA A 334 22.32 10.66 -2.03
CA ALA A 334 23.25 11.64 -1.49
C ALA A 334 22.70 12.41 -0.27
N ASP A 335 21.38 12.68 -0.25
CA ASP A 335 20.73 13.39 0.85
C ASP A 335 20.69 12.55 2.11
N VAL A 336 20.27 11.28 2.01
CA VAL A 336 20.24 10.35 3.15
C VAL A 336 21.64 10.17 3.73
N LEU A 337 22.65 9.98 2.88
CA LEU A 337 24.04 9.84 3.32
C LEU A 337 24.58 11.13 3.94
N LEU A 338 24.21 12.30 3.42
CA LEU A 338 24.58 13.59 4.00
C LEU A 338 23.94 13.80 5.37
N GLN A 339 22.67 13.42 5.56
CA GLN A 339 22.02 13.48 6.87
C GLN A 339 22.64 12.48 7.85
N ALA A 340 22.98 11.28 7.38
CA ALA A 340 23.67 10.29 8.19
C ALA A 340 25.07 10.77 8.61
N GLU A 341 25.82 11.43 7.73
CA GLU A 341 27.10 12.08 8.04
C GLU A 341 26.95 13.19 9.08
N LYS A 342 25.94 14.05 8.94
CA LYS A 342 25.64 15.08 9.95
C LYS A 342 25.32 14.48 11.31
N MET A 343 24.54 13.41 11.33
CA MET A 343 24.25 12.69 12.57
C MET A 343 25.52 12.04 13.14
N ALA A 344 26.32 11.37 12.33
CA ALA A 344 27.57 10.75 12.76
C ALA A 344 28.54 11.76 13.41
N LYS A 345 28.65 12.97 12.84
CA LYS A 345 29.40 14.09 13.44
C LYS A 345 28.81 14.53 14.77
N LYS A 346 27.48 14.63 14.87
CA LYS A 346 26.80 14.94 16.13
C LYS A 346 27.09 13.88 17.21
N LEU A 347 27.08 12.60 16.85
CA LEU A 347 27.43 11.51 17.78
C LEU A 347 28.86 11.62 18.29
N GLU A 348 29.80 11.92 17.39
CA GLU A 348 31.20 12.14 17.73
C GLU A 348 31.37 13.31 18.72
N THR A 349 30.65 14.42 18.52
CA THR A 349 30.71 15.58 19.43
C THR A 349 30.18 15.29 20.84
N VAL A 350 29.32 14.28 21.00
CA VAL A 350 28.77 13.89 22.31
C VAL A 350 29.44 12.65 22.90
N GLY A 351 30.54 12.19 22.30
CA GLY A 351 31.34 11.06 22.79
C GLY A 351 30.74 9.69 22.55
N ILE A 352 29.76 9.55 21.65
CA ILE A 352 29.23 8.24 21.22
C ILE A 352 30.03 7.82 20.00
N CYS A 353 31.01 6.92 20.16
CA CYS A 353 32.02 6.62 19.14
C CYS A 353 31.79 5.31 18.40
N ASP A 354 31.13 4.32 19.01
CA ASP A 354 30.80 3.05 18.37
C ASP A 354 29.41 2.51 18.75
N GLY A 355 29.06 1.32 18.26
CA GLY A 355 27.77 0.67 18.55
C GLY A 355 27.55 0.26 20.00
N ARG A 356 28.61 0.15 20.82
CA ARG A 356 28.51 -0.13 22.27
C ARG A 356 28.08 1.11 23.04
N ASP A 357 28.46 2.28 22.56
CA ASP A 357 28.05 3.56 23.15
C ASP A 357 26.58 3.91 22.87
N VAL A 358 25.93 3.21 21.93
CA VAL A 358 24.51 3.35 21.58
C VAL A 358 23.61 2.68 22.63
N SER A 359 23.74 3.12 23.88
CA SER A 359 22.92 2.68 25.00
C SER A 359 21.71 3.59 25.20
N LYS A 360 20.68 3.09 25.92
CA LYS A 360 19.54 3.91 26.33
C LYS A 360 19.97 5.15 27.11
N LYS A 361 20.92 4.97 28.04
CA LYS A 361 21.49 6.02 28.90
C LYS A 361 22.12 7.13 28.08
N ASN A 362 22.99 6.79 27.14
CA ASN A 362 23.72 7.79 26.35
C ASN A 362 22.80 8.50 25.34
N ILE A 363 21.92 7.76 24.65
CA ILE A 363 20.99 8.40 23.69
C ILE A 363 20.03 9.35 24.40
N GLY A 364 19.45 8.94 25.53
CA GLY A 364 18.53 9.78 26.30
C GLY A 364 19.22 11.07 26.78
N LYS A 365 20.38 10.91 27.42
CA LYS A 365 21.16 12.02 27.98
C LYS A 365 21.64 13.03 26.94
N PHE A 366 22.15 12.57 25.80
CA PHE A 366 22.88 13.45 24.86
C PHE A 366 22.08 13.87 23.63
N LEU A 367 21.05 13.11 23.25
CA LEU A 367 20.27 13.37 22.03
C LEU A 367 18.81 13.74 22.29
N GLY A 368 18.38 13.66 23.55
CA GLY A 368 17.06 14.06 24.03
C GLY A 368 15.96 13.04 23.74
N GLY A 369 14.80 13.27 24.37
CA GLY A 369 13.68 12.33 24.38
C GLY A 369 13.08 12.00 23.02
N VAL A 370 13.13 12.92 22.03
CA VAL A 370 12.60 12.67 20.68
C VAL A 370 13.43 11.63 19.94
N MET A 371 14.77 11.77 19.93
CA MET A 371 15.65 10.80 19.28
C MET A 371 15.68 9.48 20.03
N PHE A 372 15.60 9.52 21.36
CA PHE A 372 15.44 8.33 22.17
C PHE A 372 14.18 7.54 21.76
N LYS A 373 13.02 8.21 21.69
CA LYS A 373 11.73 7.58 21.34
C LYS A 373 11.70 7.03 19.91
N SER A 374 12.51 7.57 18.99
CA SER A 374 12.58 7.07 17.60
C SER A 374 13.43 5.80 17.44
N ILE A 375 14.26 5.47 18.43
CA ILE A 375 15.12 4.27 18.44
C ILE A 375 14.62 3.23 19.43
N TYR A 376 14.09 3.70 20.56
CA TYR A 376 13.58 2.93 21.69
C TYR A 376 12.12 3.32 21.97
N PHE A 377 11.18 2.53 21.45
CA PHE A 377 9.76 2.94 21.38
C PHE A 377 8.95 2.83 22.65
N ARG A 378 9.40 2.15 23.73
CA ARG A 378 8.96 2.33 25.14
C ARG A 378 9.34 1.19 26.10
N PHE A 379 9.12 1.54 27.38
CA PHE A 379 9.46 0.89 28.64
C PHE A 379 8.31 0.04 29.21
N PRO A 380 8.56 -0.74 30.29
CA PRO A 380 7.50 -1.31 31.12
C PRO A 380 6.55 -0.22 31.64
N GLU A 381 5.29 -0.56 31.91
CA GLU A 381 4.33 0.34 32.58
C GLU A 381 4.97 0.90 33.87
N GLY A 382 5.00 2.23 34.02
CA GLY A 382 5.54 2.93 35.20
C GLY A 382 6.91 3.60 35.04
N TYR A 383 7.60 3.47 33.88
CA TYR A 383 8.88 4.14 33.66
C TYR A 383 8.71 5.48 32.92
N GLU A 384 8.87 6.59 33.65
CA GLU A 384 9.14 7.90 33.09
C GLU A 384 10.65 8.18 33.19
N PRO A 385 11.36 8.47 32.08
CA PRO A 385 12.74 8.91 32.17
C PRO A 385 12.76 10.29 32.84
N ASN A 386 13.12 10.32 34.12
CA ASN A 386 13.38 11.56 34.84
C ASN A 386 14.69 12.18 34.31
N ASP A 387 14.63 13.42 33.83
CA ASP A 387 15.76 14.11 33.19
C ASP A 387 16.93 14.42 34.16
N ASN A 388 16.80 14.11 35.46
CA ASN A 388 17.70 14.64 36.49
C ASN A 388 18.22 13.65 37.56
N GLN A 389 18.07 12.32 37.41
CA GLN A 389 18.71 11.40 38.37
C GLN A 389 19.42 10.26 37.66
N GLY A 390 20.68 10.06 38.04
CA GLY A 390 21.45 8.87 37.68
C GLY A 390 20.71 7.63 38.16
N HIS A 391 20.51 6.68 37.26
CA HIS A 391 19.79 5.44 37.54
C HIS A 391 20.71 4.22 37.41
N PRO A 392 20.37 3.16 38.17
CA PRO A 392 21.29 2.12 38.62
C PRO A 392 21.61 1.10 37.51
N GLU A 393 22.69 0.39 37.75
CA GLU A 393 23.22 -0.70 36.93
C GLU A 393 22.21 -1.84 36.76
N ASP A 394 22.27 -2.43 35.57
CA ASP A 394 21.83 -3.76 35.14
C ASP A 394 20.90 -4.57 36.06
N ASP A 395 19.68 -4.81 35.58
CA ASP A 395 18.94 -6.04 35.89
C ASP A 395 18.69 -6.79 34.57
N GLU A 396 19.60 -7.73 34.29
CA GLU A 396 19.32 -8.90 33.47
C GLU A 396 18.22 -9.71 34.17
N LEU A 397 17.05 -9.85 33.53
CA LEU A 397 16.09 -10.87 33.94
C LEU A 397 16.51 -12.22 33.34
N PRO A 398 16.47 -13.31 34.12
CA PRO A 398 17.05 -14.59 33.76
C PRO A 398 16.29 -15.22 32.60
N PHE A 399 17.05 -15.85 31.71
CA PHE A 399 16.51 -16.77 30.70
C PHE A 399 16.21 -18.11 31.37
N GLU A 400 14.93 -18.48 31.40
CA GLU A 400 14.46 -19.86 31.33
C GLU A 400 13.56 -20.03 30.10
#